data_AF-A0A3C0A4V6-F1
#
_entry.id   AF-A0A3C0A4V6-F1
#
_cell.length_a   1.000
_cell.length_b   1.000
_cell.length_c   1.000
_cell.angle_alpha   90.00
_cell.angle_beta   90.00
_cell.angle_gamma   90.00
#
_symmetry.space_group_name_H-M   'P 1'
#
loop_
_entity.id
_entity.type
_entity.pdbx_description
1 polymer ?
#
loop_
_entity_poly.entity_id
_entity_poly.type
_entity_poly.pdbx_seq_one_letter_code
_entity_poly.pdbx_strand_id
1 'polypeptide(L)' 'IQGPKAIQAMQSLTQEDLSAIKFYTFKINTFAGVEDVIISATGYTGSGGFEIYCKNTQVAQIWTKVFEAGA' A
#
# COMPACT_ATOMS: atom_id res chain seq x y z
N ILE A 1 0.35 5.69 -3.02
CA ILE A 1 -0.83 6.14 -2.25
C ILE A 1 -0.37 7.10 -1.16
N GLN A 2 -0.85 8.33 -1.13
CA GLN A 2 -0.26 9.41 -0.31
C GLN A 2 -1.35 10.22 0.41
N GLY A 3 -1.06 10.70 1.61
CA GLY A 3 -1.95 11.56 2.39
C GLY A 3 -2.18 11.08 3.83
N PRO A 4 -2.71 11.94 4.71
CA PRO A 4 -2.83 11.65 6.15
C PRO A 4 -3.77 10.48 6.47
N LYS A 5 -4.62 10.09 5.53
CA LYS A 5 -5.55 8.95 5.64
C LYS A 5 -5.07 7.68 4.93
N ALA A 6 -3.87 7.68 4.34
CA ALA A 6 -3.38 6.57 3.53
C ALA A 6 -3.33 5.23 4.30
N ILE A 7 -2.89 5.26 5.56
CA ILE A 7 -2.89 4.08 6.44
C ILE A 7 -4.32 3.55 6.62
N GLN A 8 -5.24 4.43 7.07
CA GLN A 8 -6.63 4.05 7.33
C GLN A 8 -7.32 3.51 6.07
N ALA A 9 -7.13 4.16 4.92
CA ALA A 9 -7.76 3.76 3.67
C ALA A 9 -7.23 2.41 3.15
N MET A 10 -5.94 2.15 3.28
CA MET A 10 -5.32 0.96 2.66
C MET A 10 -5.25 -0.26 3.59
N GLN A 11 -5.50 -0.10 4.90
CA GLN A 11 -5.34 -1.17 5.87
C GLN A 11 -6.18 -2.42 5.56
N SER A 12 -7.37 -2.26 4.97
CA SER A 12 -8.22 -3.40 4.58
C SER A 12 -7.64 -4.25 3.45
N LEU A 13 -6.64 -3.76 2.74
CA LEU A 13 -6.02 -4.44 1.60
C LEU A 13 -4.92 -5.41 2.02
N THR A 14 -4.50 -5.42 3.29
CA THR A 14 -3.44 -6.31 3.78
C THR A 14 -3.66 -6.69 5.23
N GLN A 15 -3.11 -7.84 5.63
CA GLN A 15 -3.05 -8.24 7.04
C GLN A 15 -1.83 -7.65 7.77
N GLU A 16 -0.88 -7.04 7.04
CA GLU A 16 0.24 -6.31 7.64
C GLU A 16 -0.30 -5.05 8.34
N ASP A 17 0.14 -4.79 9.58
CA ASP A 17 -0.13 -3.51 10.23
C ASP A 17 0.67 -2.40 9.53
N LEU A 18 -0.02 -1.62 8.70
CA LEU A 18 0.58 -0.55 7.91
C LEU A 18 1.13 0.58 8.79
N SER A 19 0.59 0.76 10.00
CA SER A 19 1.07 1.78 10.95
C SER A 19 2.40 1.40 11.59
N ALA A 20 2.72 0.11 11.64
CA ALA A 20 3.96 -0.41 12.21
C ALA A 20 5.15 -0.36 11.22
N ILE A 21 4.90 -0.16 9.93
CA ILE A 21 5.96 -0.03 8.92
C ILE A 21 6.65 1.33 9.12
N LYS A 22 7.88 1.29 9.65
CA LYS A 22 8.68 2.50 9.85
C LYS A 22 8.95 3.20 8.53
N PHE A 23 8.95 4.53 8.56
CA PHE A 23 9.30 5.36 7.40
C PHE A 23 10.66 4.93 6.83
N TYR A 24 10.76 4.93 5.50
CA TYR A 24 11.95 4.48 4.77
C TYR A 24 12.30 2.99 4.94
N THR A 25 11.29 2.17 5.27
CA THR A 25 11.38 0.71 5.30
C THR A 25 10.26 0.11 4.45
N PHE A 26 10.42 -1.14 4.03
CA PHE A 26 9.40 -1.89 3.31
C PHE A 26 9.12 -3.24 3.95
N LYS A 27 7.97 -3.81 3.57
CA LYS A 27 7.59 -5.19 3.82
C LYS A 27 7.22 -5.85 2.51
N ILE A 28 7.49 -7.15 2.40
CA ILE A 28 6.96 -7.99 1.32
C ILE A 28 5.83 -8.78 1.94
N ASN A 29 4.61 -8.57 1.46
CA ASN A 29 3.43 -9.24 2.00
C ASN A 29 2.32 -9.31 0.94
N THR A 30 1.19 -9.91 1.28
CA THR A 30 -0.02 -9.88 0.48
C THR A 30 -0.66 -8.49 0.56
N PHE A 31 -0.99 -7.91 -0.60
CA PHE A 31 -1.69 -6.63 -0.69
C PHE A 31 -2.76 -6.70 -1.80
N ALA A 32 -3.98 -6.29 -1.50
CA ALA A 32 -5.15 -6.38 -2.39
C ALA A 32 -5.37 -7.79 -2.98
N GLY A 33 -5.13 -8.82 -2.16
CA GLY A 33 -5.24 -10.24 -2.56
C GLY A 33 -4.13 -10.73 -3.48
N VAL A 34 -3.04 -9.97 -3.63
CA VAL A 34 -1.87 -10.32 -4.45
C VAL A 34 -0.67 -10.58 -3.54
N GLU A 35 -0.04 -11.74 -3.68
CA GLU A 35 1.17 -12.12 -2.96
C GLU A 35 2.43 -11.44 -3.50
N ASP A 36 3.52 -11.44 -2.72
CA ASP A 36 4.83 -10.89 -3.07
C ASP A 36 4.82 -9.41 -3.47
N VAL A 37 3.94 -8.60 -2.87
CA VAL A 37 3.87 -7.16 -3.09
C VAL A 37 4.79 -6.45 -2.11
N ILE A 38 5.62 -5.53 -2.62
CA ILE A 38 6.43 -4.65 -1.79
C ILE A 38 5.56 -3.46 -1.37
N ILE A 39 5.36 -3.32 -0.06
CA ILE A 39 4.68 -2.20 0.58
C ILE A 39 5.77 -1.34 1.25
N SER A 40 6.13 -0.23 0.61
CA SER A 40 7.17 0.68 1.09
C SER A 40 6.55 1.88 1.78
N ALA A 41 6.91 2.15 3.04
CA ALA A 41 6.51 3.36 3.77
C ALA A 41 7.38 4.56 3.34
N THR A 42 7.18 4.98 2.10
CA THR A 42 7.88 6.08 1.43
C THR A 42 6.88 7.03 0.78
N GLY A 43 7.32 8.25 0.47
CA GLY A 43 6.44 9.25 -0.14
C GLY A 43 7.14 10.57 -0.44
N TYR A 44 6.65 11.25 -1.47
CA TYR A 44 7.18 12.53 -1.95
C TYR A 44 6.34 13.74 -1.51
N THR A 45 5.27 13.53 -0.73
CA THR A 45 4.27 14.56 -0.40
C THR A 45 4.44 15.16 1.00
N GLY A 46 5.33 14.60 1.83
CA GLY A 46 5.46 14.96 3.25
C GLY A 46 4.27 14.56 4.15
N SER A 47 3.20 14.02 3.58
CA SER A 47 1.95 13.68 4.30
C SER A 47 1.88 12.22 4.76
N GLY A 48 2.97 11.46 4.60
CA GLY A 48 2.99 10.01 4.78
C GLY A 48 2.27 9.26 3.67
N GLY A 49 2.46 7.93 3.65
CA GLY A 49 1.85 7.06 2.66
C GLY A 49 2.74 5.88 2.30
N PHE A 50 2.39 5.26 1.17
CA PHE A 50 3.03 4.06 0.67
C PHE A 50 3.33 4.14 -0.83
N GLU A 51 4.42 3.50 -1.23
CA GLU A 51 4.72 3.10 -2.60
C GLU A 51 4.54 1.58 -2.71
N ILE A 52 3.80 1.14 -3.74
CA ILE A 52 3.42 -0.26 -3.92
C ILE A 52 4.09 -0.79 -5.20
N TYR A 53 4.87 -1.87 -5.07
CA TYR A 53 5.54 -2.52 -6.21
C TYR A 53 5.02 -3.94 -6.37
N CYS A 54 4.63 -4.28 -7.59
CA CYS A 54 4.01 -5.56 -7.95
C CYS A 54 4.42 -5.97 -9.37
N LYS A 55 4.07 -7.20 -9.77
CA LYS A 55 4.29 -7.65 -11.16
C LYS A 55 3.31 -6.92 -12.09
N ASN A 56 3.75 -6.65 -13.31
CA ASN A 56 2.93 -5.97 -14.32
C ASN A 56 1.57 -6.65 -14.55
N THR A 57 1.50 -7.98 -14.44
CA THR A 57 0.26 -8.76 -14.60
C THR A 57 -0.76 -8.54 -13.50
N GLN A 58 -0.36 -7.96 -12.36
CA GLN A 58 -1.20 -7.77 -11.17
C GLN A 58 -1.64 -6.31 -10.98
N VAL A 59 -1.03 -5.36 -11.71
CA VAL A 59 -1.19 -3.92 -11.48
C VAL A 59 -2.64 -3.46 -11.58
N ALA A 60 -3.40 -3.98 -12.55
CA ALA A 60 -4.79 -3.58 -12.77
C ALA A 60 -5.70 -3.95 -11.59
N GLN A 61 -5.55 -5.14 -11.02
CA GLN A 61 -6.31 -5.58 -9.85
C GLN A 61 -5.99 -4.72 -8.63
N ILE A 62 -4.70 -4.49 -8.37
CA ILE A 62 -4.25 -3.69 -7.23
C ILE A 62 -4.77 -2.26 -7.36
N TRP A 63 -4.69 -1.67 -8.56
CA TRP A 63 -5.21 -0.34 -8.83
C TRP A 63 -6.72 -0.23 -8.52
N THR A 64 -7.53 -1.16 -9.03
CA THR A 64 -8.98 -1.18 -8.77
C THR A 64 -9.27 -1.27 -7.28
N LYS A 65 -8.60 -2.18 -6.56
CA LYS A 65 -8.80 -2.37 -5.11
C LYS A 65 -8.37 -1.15 -4.28
N VAL A 66 -7.30 -0.48 -4.68
CA VAL A 66 -6.85 0.78 -4.07
C VAL A 66 -7.89 1.89 -4.25
N PHE A 67 -8.47 2.00 -5.44
CA PHE A 67 -9.53 2.99 -5.70
C PHE A 67 -10.79 2.69 -4.89
N GLU A 68 -11.23 1.43 -4.85
CA GLU A 68 -12.37 1.00 -4.04
C GLU A 68 -12.18 1.29 -2.55
N ALA A 69 -10.98 1.02 -2.01
CA ALA A 69 -10.69 1.25 -0.60
C ALA A 69 -10.49 2.73 -0.23
N GLY A 70 -10.18 3.59 -1.21
CA GLY A 70 -9.99 5.02 -1.04
C GLY A 70 -11.23 5.89 -1.25
N ALA A 71 -12.35 5.31 -1.70
CA ALA A 71 -13.64 5.98 -1.90
C ALA A 71 -14.34 6.26 -0.56
#